data_AF-A0A520DJT5-F1
#
_entry.id   AF-A0A520DJT5-F1
#
_cell.length_a   1.000
_cell.length_b   1.000
_cell.length_c   1.000
_cell.angle_alpha   90.00
_cell.angle_beta   90.00
_cell.angle_gamma   90.00
#
_symmetry.space_group_name_H-M   'P 1'
#
loop_
_entity.id
_entity.type
_entity.pdbx_description
1 polymer ?
#
loop_
_entity_poly.entity_id
_entity_poly.type
_entity_poly.pdbx_seq_one_letter_code
_entity_poly.pdbx_strand_id
1 'polypeptide(L)'
;MNTDSVKYAYLTTLSQQIPISSDKIFMVVPVVNGEFKFNGVFDLKGEKFQFANVFLEERGNITKEEALSKFRRLIWINGRRRNAKIVILEDLTLSINKYGDTKEAVISAGGMLTRQADERTAAVRAGNRALIQFVKRHPNSEISFYAVTEVLSMYSAEKKDKLESLWGSPSELFNALSIQLKNSKRGVALKKRIDEKTKL
;
A
#
# COMPACT_ATOMS: atom_id res chain seq x y z
N MET A 1 20.08 22.42 -5.17
CA MET A 1 20.33 21.29 -4.24
C MET A 1 20.32 20.03 -5.06
N ASN A 2 21.41 19.28 -5.00
CA ASN A 2 21.88 18.42 -6.07
C ASN A 2 21.25 17.02 -6.01
N THR A 3 20.67 16.55 -7.11
CA THR A 3 20.35 15.13 -7.31
C THR A 3 21.61 14.26 -7.44
N ASP A 4 22.79 14.89 -7.57
CA ASP A 4 24.10 14.26 -7.78
C ASP A 4 24.58 13.25 -6.72
N SER A 5 23.92 13.14 -5.56
CA SER A 5 24.27 12.10 -4.58
C SER A 5 23.51 10.79 -4.75
N VAL A 6 22.38 10.78 -5.47
CA VAL A 6 21.62 9.55 -5.73
C VAL A 6 22.27 8.75 -6.85
N LYS A 7 22.57 7.48 -6.56
CA LYS A 7 23.21 6.59 -7.53
C LYS A 7 22.40 5.33 -7.81
N TYR A 8 21.50 4.94 -6.89
CA TYR A 8 20.78 3.69 -6.99
C TYR A 8 19.33 3.83 -6.57
N ALA A 9 18.45 3.13 -7.28
CA ALA A 9 17.07 2.92 -6.90
C ALA A 9 16.89 1.47 -6.46
N TYR A 10 16.09 1.28 -5.43
CA TYR A 10 15.74 -0.03 -4.89
C TYR A 10 14.24 -0.26 -4.95
N LEU A 11 13.85 -1.48 -5.32
CA LEU A 11 12.48 -1.97 -5.26
C LEU A 11 12.45 -3.18 -4.32
N THR A 12 11.55 -3.16 -3.34
CA THR A 12 11.41 -4.31 -2.45
C THR A 12 10.01 -4.57 -1.92
N THR A 13 9.63 -5.84 -1.81
CA THR A 13 8.42 -6.26 -1.07
C THR A 13 8.69 -6.44 0.43
N LEU A 14 9.89 -6.13 0.92
CA LEU A 14 10.16 -6.04 2.35
C LEU A 14 9.32 -4.93 2.97
N SER A 15 8.72 -5.22 4.12
CA SER A 15 7.97 -4.26 4.92
C SER A 15 8.16 -4.56 6.40
N GLN A 16 7.67 -3.66 7.26
CA GLN A 16 7.69 -3.84 8.72
C GLN A 16 7.01 -5.12 9.21
N GLN A 17 6.04 -5.63 8.44
CA GLN A 17 5.13 -6.70 8.86
C GLN A 17 5.42 -8.05 8.21
N ILE A 18 6.42 -8.15 7.30
CA ILE A 18 6.68 -9.39 6.56
C ILE A 18 8.11 -9.90 6.89
N PRO A 19 8.29 -11.10 7.49
CA PRO A 19 9.61 -11.71 7.76
C PRO A 19 10.33 -12.20 6.48
N ILE A 20 11.67 -12.27 6.50
CA ILE A 20 12.61 -12.41 5.34
C ILE A 20 12.34 -13.62 4.41
N SER A 21 11.49 -14.58 4.80
CA SER A 21 11.58 -15.97 4.37
C SER A 21 10.78 -16.42 3.13
N SER A 22 10.47 -15.59 2.13
CA SER A 22 10.11 -16.13 0.79
C SER A 22 10.21 -15.11 -0.35
N ASP A 23 10.88 -15.44 -1.45
CA ASP A 23 10.81 -14.85 -2.82
C ASP A 23 10.65 -13.32 -2.93
N LYS A 24 11.15 -12.58 -1.93
CA LYS A 24 10.92 -11.14 -1.87
C LYS A 24 11.74 -10.46 -2.93
N ILE A 25 11.07 -9.63 -3.73
CA ILE A 25 11.74 -8.69 -4.61
C ILE A 25 12.65 -7.84 -3.75
N PHE A 26 13.92 -7.81 -4.13
CA PHE A 26 14.91 -6.87 -3.66
C PHE A 26 15.83 -6.60 -4.85
N MET A 27 15.40 -5.65 -5.66
CA MET A 27 16.09 -5.27 -6.88
C MET A 27 16.80 -3.94 -6.64
N VAL A 28 17.95 -3.80 -7.29
CA VAL A 28 18.72 -2.56 -7.33
C VAL A 28 19.03 -2.25 -8.78
N VAL A 29 18.87 -1.00 -9.17
CA VAL A 29 19.25 -0.50 -10.49
C VAL A 29 19.99 0.83 -10.34
N PRO A 30 20.96 1.15 -11.21
CA PRO A 30 21.60 2.45 -11.20
C PRO A 30 20.60 3.53 -11.62
N VAL A 31 20.78 4.74 -11.08
CA VAL A 31 20.13 5.95 -11.58
C VAL A 31 21.08 6.58 -12.60
N VAL A 32 20.64 6.70 -13.85
CA VAL A 32 21.44 7.25 -14.96
C VAL A 32 20.67 8.43 -15.53
N ASN A 33 21.31 9.60 -15.58
CA ASN A 33 20.69 10.85 -16.05
C ASN A 33 19.36 11.18 -15.32
N GLY A 34 19.28 10.85 -14.03
CA GLY A 34 18.07 11.09 -13.22
C GLY A 34 16.96 10.05 -13.40
N GLU A 35 17.16 9.03 -14.22
CA GLU A 35 16.16 8.01 -14.51
C GLU A 35 16.57 6.63 -13.98
N PHE A 36 15.58 5.81 -13.65
CA PHE A 36 15.76 4.40 -13.32
C PHE A 36 14.54 3.60 -13.79
N LYS A 37 14.75 2.31 -14.04
CA LYS A 37 13.68 1.43 -14.50
C LYS A 37 13.81 0.05 -13.87
N PHE A 38 12.74 -0.41 -13.25
CA PHE A 38 12.59 -1.81 -12.86
C PHE A 38 11.75 -2.52 -13.92
N ASN A 39 12.19 -3.70 -14.35
CA ASN A 39 11.43 -4.57 -15.22
C ASN A 39 11.39 -5.96 -14.59
N GLY A 40 10.23 -6.60 -14.61
CA GLY A 40 10.09 -7.96 -14.12
C GLY A 40 8.64 -8.41 -14.14
N VAL A 41 8.46 -9.72 -13.97
CA VAL A 41 7.16 -10.35 -13.73
C VAL A 41 7.19 -10.93 -12.33
N PHE A 42 6.08 -10.78 -11.60
CA PHE A 42 5.95 -11.28 -10.24
C PHE A 42 4.68 -12.12 -10.12
N ASP A 43 4.81 -13.34 -9.61
CA ASP A 43 3.67 -14.18 -9.31
C ASP A 43 3.02 -13.74 -7.99
N LEU A 44 1.76 -13.33 -8.07
CA LEU A 44 0.98 -12.90 -6.91
C LEU A 44 0.53 -14.09 -6.03
N LYS A 45 0.79 -15.34 -6.42
CA LYS A 45 0.46 -16.57 -5.65
C LYS A 45 -1.01 -16.61 -5.21
N GLY A 46 -1.91 -16.14 -6.08
CA GLY A 46 -3.35 -16.07 -5.83
C GLY A 46 -3.85 -14.77 -5.17
N GLU A 47 -2.95 -13.91 -4.71
CA GLU A 47 -3.27 -12.55 -4.28
C GLU A 47 -3.65 -11.66 -5.48
N LYS A 48 -4.27 -10.50 -5.20
CA LYS A 48 -4.68 -9.56 -6.27
C LYS A 48 -3.73 -8.42 -6.50
N PHE A 49 -2.91 -8.12 -5.51
CA PHE A 49 -1.88 -7.13 -5.58
C PHE A 49 -0.85 -7.41 -4.49
N GLN A 50 0.34 -6.83 -4.65
CA GLN A 50 1.42 -6.92 -3.69
C GLN A 50 1.96 -5.52 -3.43
N PHE A 51 2.00 -5.12 -2.16
CA PHE A 51 2.69 -3.89 -1.78
C PHE A 51 4.20 -4.07 -1.92
N ALA A 52 4.86 -3.01 -2.37
CA ALA A 52 6.31 -2.88 -2.43
C ALA A 52 6.72 -1.48 -1.96
N ASN A 53 8.01 -1.28 -1.80
CA ASN A 53 8.63 -0.02 -1.46
C ASN A 53 9.65 0.32 -2.54
N VAL A 54 9.61 1.55 -3.02
CA VAL A 54 10.67 2.17 -3.81
C VAL A 54 11.43 3.12 -2.92
N PHE A 55 12.76 3.01 -2.88
CA PHE A 55 13.62 3.95 -2.18
C PHE A 55 14.89 4.23 -2.98
N LEU A 56 15.49 5.41 -2.75
CA LEU A 56 16.70 5.85 -3.43
C LEU A 56 17.87 5.81 -2.44
N GLU A 57 19.06 5.44 -2.87
CA GLU A 57 20.25 5.48 -2.02
C GLU A 57 21.50 5.89 -2.82
N GLU A 58 22.48 6.40 -2.10
CA GLU A 58 23.79 6.77 -2.67
C GLU A 58 24.67 5.53 -2.90
N ARG A 59 24.39 4.47 -2.13
CA ARG A 59 25.12 3.20 -2.14
C ARG A 59 24.33 2.12 -2.89
N GLY A 60 25.04 1.33 -3.69
CA GLY A 60 24.50 0.20 -4.45
C GLY A 60 24.57 -1.14 -3.72
N ASN A 61 25.06 -1.15 -2.48
CA ASN A 61 25.33 -2.37 -1.70
C ASN A 61 24.47 -2.51 -0.43
N ILE A 62 23.31 -1.85 -0.38
CA ILE A 62 22.32 -2.09 0.69
C ILE A 62 21.86 -3.54 0.62
N THR A 63 21.96 -4.28 1.73
CA THR A 63 21.50 -5.67 1.81
C THR A 63 20.03 -5.78 2.23
N LYS A 64 19.44 -6.96 2.09
CA LYS A 64 18.07 -7.25 2.55
C LYS A 64 17.94 -7.07 4.07
N GLU A 65 18.96 -7.47 4.82
CA GLU A 65 19.04 -7.37 6.28
C GLU A 65 19.11 -5.90 6.72
N GLU A 66 19.95 -5.11 6.04
CA GLU A 66 20.04 -3.67 6.27
C GLU A 66 18.68 -3.01 5.99
N ALA A 67 18.10 -3.28 4.82
CA ALA A 67 16.80 -2.72 4.44
C ALA A 67 15.69 -3.07 5.44
N LEU A 68 15.61 -4.34 5.86
CA LEU A 68 14.64 -4.75 6.87
C LEU A 68 14.86 -4.04 8.21
N SER A 69 16.11 -3.90 8.65
CA SER A 69 16.45 -3.17 9.88
C SER A 69 15.96 -1.72 9.81
N LYS A 70 16.17 -1.03 8.68
CA LYS A 70 15.69 0.33 8.45
C LYS A 70 14.16 0.43 8.46
N PHE A 71 13.45 -0.51 7.82
CA PHE A 71 12.00 -0.56 7.84
C PHE A 71 11.45 -0.79 9.25
N ARG A 72 11.97 -1.79 9.98
CA ARG A 72 11.56 -2.11 11.36
C ARG A 72 11.75 -0.94 12.32
N ARG A 73 12.85 -0.20 12.18
CA ARG A 73 13.15 1.00 12.98
C ARG A 73 12.44 2.26 12.48
N LEU A 74 11.55 2.13 11.50
CA LEU A 74 10.80 3.22 10.87
C LEU A 74 11.69 4.31 10.23
N ILE A 75 12.98 4.05 9.99
CA ILE A 75 13.94 5.08 9.56
C ILE A 75 13.55 5.67 8.21
N TRP A 76 13.19 4.82 7.23
CA TRP A 76 12.79 5.28 5.90
C TRP A 76 11.32 5.71 5.79
N ILE A 77 10.52 5.43 6.82
CA ILE A 77 9.07 5.70 6.80
C ILE A 77 8.73 6.97 7.61
N ASN A 78 9.36 7.15 8.76
CA ASN A 78 9.12 8.23 9.73
C ASN A 78 10.39 9.00 10.13
N GLY A 79 11.57 8.61 9.67
CA GLY A 79 12.81 9.33 9.97
C GLY A 79 12.92 10.66 9.24
N ARG A 80 13.99 11.43 9.53
CA ARG A 80 14.29 12.73 8.92
C ARG A 80 14.40 12.68 7.38
N ARG A 81 14.73 11.51 6.83
CA ARG A 81 14.73 11.23 5.39
C ARG A 81 13.60 10.24 5.09
N ARG A 82 12.50 10.72 4.52
CA ARG A 82 11.31 9.92 4.17
C ARG A 82 11.54 9.22 2.84
N ASN A 83 12.50 8.31 2.87
CA ASN A 83 13.13 7.85 1.64
C ASN A 83 12.43 6.67 0.97
N ALA A 84 11.29 6.20 1.49
CA ALA A 84 10.54 5.10 0.89
C ALA A 84 9.11 5.51 0.49
N LYS A 85 8.75 5.22 -0.76
CA LYS A 85 7.38 5.27 -1.28
C LYS A 85 6.80 3.87 -1.28
N ILE A 86 5.67 3.68 -0.62
CA ILE A 86 4.88 2.46 -0.78
C ILE A 86 4.19 2.52 -2.15
N VAL A 87 4.33 1.46 -2.92
CA VAL A 87 3.68 1.25 -4.21
C VAL A 87 2.99 -0.11 -4.24
N ILE A 88 2.12 -0.32 -5.22
CA ILE A 88 1.68 -1.67 -5.62
C ILE A 88 2.53 -2.10 -6.81
N LEU A 89 2.86 -3.40 -6.88
CA LEU A 89 3.51 -3.97 -8.05
C LEU A 89 2.55 -3.93 -9.24
N GLU A 90 2.70 -2.88 -10.05
CA GLU A 90 1.96 -2.62 -11.29
C GLU A 90 2.82 -1.73 -12.19
N ASP A 91 2.42 -1.57 -13.45
CA ASP A 91 3.07 -0.61 -14.36
C ASP A 91 2.78 0.83 -13.91
N LEU A 92 3.83 1.55 -13.52
CA LEU A 92 3.72 2.92 -13.05
C LEU A 92 5.01 3.73 -13.29
N THR A 93 4.86 5.04 -13.42
CA THR A 93 5.97 5.99 -13.46
C THR A 93 5.88 6.92 -12.26
N LEU A 94 6.98 7.05 -11.52
CA LEU A 94 7.12 7.99 -10.41
C LEU A 94 7.94 9.19 -10.85
N SER A 95 7.49 10.38 -10.46
CA SER A 95 8.28 11.60 -10.47
C SER A 95 8.75 11.90 -9.05
N ILE A 96 10.07 11.95 -8.88
CA ILE A 96 10.73 12.20 -7.58
C ILE A 96 11.54 13.49 -7.72
N ASN A 97 11.09 14.55 -7.07
CA ASN A 97 11.70 15.87 -7.23
C ASN A 97 13.08 15.97 -6.57
N LYS A 98 13.29 15.26 -5.44
CA LYS A 98 14.49 15.40 -4.62
C LYS A 98 14.81 14.14 -3.84
N TYR A 99 16.10 13.88 -3.65
CA TYR A 99 16.58 12.87 -2.72
C TYR A 99 16.10 13.12 -1.28
N GLY A 100 15.64 12.06 -0.61
CA GLY A 100 15.10 12.14 0.74
C GLY A 100 13.60 12.42 0.80
N ASP A 101 12.98 12.80 -0.33
CA ASP A 101 11.54 13.08 -0.49
C ASP A 101 10.85 12.00 -1.36
N THR A 102 11.41 10.80 -1.38
CA THR A 102 10.87 9.69 -2.19
C THR A 102 9.42 9.37 -1.77
N LYS A 103 9.07 9.48 -0.49
CA LYS A 103 7.70 9.25 -0.01
C LYS A 103 6.68 10.21 -0.65
N GLU A 104 7.11 11.40 -1.00
CA GLU A 104 6.33 12.46 -1.65
C GLU A 104 6.29 12.30 -3.19
N ALA A 105 6.86 11.23 -3.74
CA ALA A 105 6.82 10.94 -5.17
C ALA A 105 5.39 10.91 -5.73
N VAL A 106 5.23 11.50 -6.91
CA VAL A 106 3.95 11.60 -7.62
C VAL A 106 3.90 10.56 -8.74
N ILE A 107 2.75 9.92 -8.91
CA ILE A 107 2.53 8.96 -10.00
C ILE A 107 2.17 9.74 -11.27
N SER A 108 3.12 9.89 -12.19
CA SER A 108 2.95 10.64 -13.45
C SER A 108 2.29 9.82 -14.56
N ALA A 109 2.39 8.49 -14.53
CA ALA A 109 1.74 7.59 -15.49
C ALA A 109 1.47 6.20 -14.87
N GLY A 110 0.49 5.46 -15.41
CA GLY A 110 0.12 4.13 -14.90
C GLY A 110 -0.38 4.17 -13.45
N GLY A 111 -0.12 3.13 -12.66
CA GLY A 111 -0.21 3.19 -11.18
C GLY A 111 -1.62 3.33 -10.60
N MET A 112 -2.65 2.76 -11.24
CA MET A 112 -4.04 2.91 -10.81
C MET A 112 -4.27 2.41 -9.38
N LEU A 113 -3.77 1.21 -9.05
CA LEU A 113 -3.98 0.63 -7.73
C LEU A 113 -3.22 1.42 -6.65
N THR A 114 -2.02 1.89 -6.98
CA THR A 114 -1.19 2.71 -6.08
C THR A 114 -1.87 4.05 -5.80
N ARG A 115 -2.46 4.70 -6.82
CA ARG A 115 -3.26 5.92 -6.60
C ARG A 115 -4.45 5.65 -5.69
N GLN A 116 -5.17 4.55 -5.91
CA GLN A 116 -6.29 4.17 -5.04
C GLN A 116 -5.81 3.85 -3.61
N ALA A 117 -4.64 3.24 -3.43
CA ALA A 117 -4.05 2.99 -2.12
C ALA A 117 -3.65 4.28 -1.39
N ASP A 118 -3.10 5.27 -2.11
CA ASP A 118 -2.82 6.60 -1.58
C ASP A 118 -4.12 7.32 -1.19
N GLU A 119 -5.14 7.30 -2.06
CA GLU A 119 -6.47 7.88 -1.80
C GLU A 119 -7.13 7.22 -0.57
N ARG A 120 -7.09 5.90 -0.47
CA ARG A 120 -7.56 5.14 0.68
C ARG A 120 -6.84 5.57 1.96
N THR A 121 -5.52 5.73 1.91
CA THR A 121 -4.72 6.15 3.06
C THR A 121 -5.11 7.56 3.52
N ALA A 122 -5.33 8.47 2.57
CA ALA A 122 -5.84 9.80 2.87
C ALA A 122 -7.25 9.74 3.50
N ALA A 123 -8.14 8.92 2.96
CA ALA A 123 -9.50 8.74 3.49
C ALA A 123 -9.52 8.16 4.91
N VAL A 124 -8.64 7.21 5.23
CA VAL A 124 -8.50 6.68 6.60
C VAL A 124 -8.05 7.76 7.57
N ARG A 125 -7.06 8.58 7.20
CA ARG A 125 -6.54 9.67 8.02
C ARG A 125 -7.57 10.79 8.23
N ALA A 126 -8.34 11.11 7.20
CA ALA A 126 -9.36 12.13 7.26
C ALA A 126 -10.50 11.77 8.22
N GLY A 127 -10.80 10.48 8.39
CA GLY A 127 -11.95 10.04 9.19
C GLY A 127 -13.25 10.57 8.58
N ASN A 128 -14.22 10.95 9.42
CA ASN A 128 -15.46 11.63 9.00
C ASN A 128 -16.19 10.94 7.84
N ARG A 129 -16.20 9.60 7.87
CA ARG A 129 -16.81 8.74 6.85
C ARG A 129 -16.19 8.89 5.45
N ALA A 130 -14.98 9.44 5.33
CA ALA A 130 -14.28 9.54 4.05
C ALA A 130 -13.95 8.16 3.45
N LEU A 131 -13.71 7.15 4.28
CA LEU A 131 -13.40 5.79 3.80
C LEU A 131 -14.57 5.15 3.04
N ILE A 132 -15.80 5.27 3.52
CA ILE A 132 -16.97 4.77 2.78
C ILE A 132 -17.17 5.53 1.46
N GLN A 133 -16.85 6.82 1.40
CA GLN A 133 -16.90 7.57 0.14
C GLN A 133 -15.84 7.07 -0.85
N PHE A 134 -14.62 6.77 -0.38
CA PHE A 134 -13.60 6.11 -1.19
C PHE A 134 -14.12 4.78 -1.79
N VAL A 135 -14.73 3.92 -0.96
CA VAL A 135 -15.27 2.64 -1.44
C VAL A 135 -16.37 2.84 -2.50
N LYS A 136 -17.26 3.82 -2.29
CA LYS A 136 -18.32 4.16 -3.26
C LYS A 136 -17.76 4.69 -4.59
N ARG A 137 -16.65 5.41 -4.58
CA ARG A 137 -15.98 5.89 -5.80
C ARG A 137 -15.28 4.79 -6.57
N HIS A 138 -14.73 3.81 -5.86
CA HIS A 138 -13.98 2.68 -6.44
C HIS A 138 -14.60 1.32 -6.09
N PRO A 139 -15.90 1.07 -6.41
CA PRO A 139 -16.63 -0.07 -5.87
C PRO A 139 -16.13 -1.41 -6.39
N ASN A 140 -15.43 -1.43 -7.53
CA ASN A 140 -14.86 -2.63 -8.14
C ASN A 140 -13.33 -2.76 -7.92
N SER A 141 -12.75 -1.93 -7.03
CA SER A 141 -11.32 -1.99 -6.74
C SER A 141 -10.97 -3.03 -5.68
N GLU A 142 -9.87 -3.75 -5.88
CA GLU A 142 -9.28 -4.62 -4.87
C GLU A 142 -8.76 -3.83 -3.66
N ILE A 143 -8.45 -2.54 -3.81
CA ILE A 143 -8.12 -1.65 -2.70
C ILE A 143 -9.35 -1.36 -1.84
N SER A 144 -10.53 -1.19 -2.46
CA SER A 144 -11.79 -1.06 -1.73
C SER A 144 -12.13 -2.35 -0.98
N PHE A 145 -11.96 -3.51 -1.63
CA PHE A 145 -12.14 -4.81 -0.98
C PHE A 145 -11.20 -5.00 0.23
N TYR A 146 -9.92 -4.63 0.05
CA TYR A 146 -8.93 -4.64 1.12
C TYR A 146 -9.31 -3.71 2.27
N ALA A 147 -9.78 -2.50 1.98
CA ALA A 147 -10.23 -1.55 3.00
C ALA A 147 -11.38 -2.11 3.87
N VAL A 148 -12.37 -2.78 3.27
CA VAL A 148 -13.46 -3.43 4.02
C VAL A 148 -12.89 -4.52 4.95
N THR A 149 -11.94 -5.31 4.45
CA THR A 149 -11.31 -6.41 5.19
C THR A 149 -10.51 -5.89 6.39
N GLU A 150 -9.77 -4.78 6.23
CA GLU A 150 -9.04 -4.14 7.33
C GLU A 150 -9.96 -3.53 8.38
N VAL A 151 -11.04 -2.85 7.97
CA VAL A 151 -12.01 -2.32 8.94
C VAL A 151 -12.64 -3.46 9.73
N LEU A 152 -13.03 -4.55 9.06
CA LEU A 152 -13.55 -5.73 9.73
C LEU A 152 -12.55 -6.36 10.72
N SER A 153 -11.25 -6.41 10.39
CA SER A 153 -10.26 -6.99 11.30
C SER A 153 -10.12 -6.20 12.59
N MET A 154 -10.19 -4.87 12.51
CA MET A 154 -10.15 -3.96 13.66
C MET A 154 -11.47 -3.85 14.43
N TYR A 155 -12.58 -4.25 13.80
CA TYR A 155 -13.91 -4.15 14.39
C TYR A 155 -14.04 -5.03 15.64
N SER A 156 -14.49 -4.46 16.75
CA SER A 156 -14.76 -5.17 18.00
C SER A 156 -15.83 -4.39 18.78
N ALA A 157 -16.47 -5.01 19.77
CA ALA A 157 -17.48 -4.34 20.60
C ALA A 157 -16.96 -3.01 21.17
N GLU A 158 -15.73 -3.01 21.70
CA GLU A 158 -15.07 -1.82 22.26
C GLU A 158 -14.77 -0.71 21.25
N LYS A 159 -14.60 -1.06 19.97
CA LYS A 159 -14.17 -0.11 18.91
C LYS A 159 -15.29 0.25 17.95
N LYS A 160 -16.45 -0.39 18.07
CA LYS A 160 -17.59 -0.28 17.13
C LYS A 160 -17.96 1.16 16.83
N ASP A 161 -18.42 1.91 17.83
CA ASP A 161 -18.97 3.26 17.64
C ASP A 161 -17.93 4.20 17.03
N LYS A 162 -16.67 4.09 17.49
CA LYS A 162 -15.56 4.88 16.97
C LYS A 162 -15.30 4.58 15.49
N LEU A 163 -15.24 3.30 15.10
CA LEU A 163 -14.98 2.90 13.72
C LEU A 163 -16.14 3.28 12.79
N GLU A 164 -17.38 3.11 13.24
CA GLU A 164 -18.57 3.45 12.45
C GLU A 164 -18.70 4.96 12.21
N SER A 165 -18.40 5.76 13.24
CA SER A 165 -18.34 7.22 13.14
C SER A 165 -17.24 7.67 12.17
N LEU A 166 -16.04 7.10 12.29
CA LEU A 166 -14.90 7.51 11.47
C LEU A 166 -14.98 7.03 10.02
N TRP A 167 -15.41 5.80 9.77
CA TRP A 167 -15.20 5.13 8.49
C TRP A 167 -16.46 4.45 7.93
N GLY A 168 -17.48 4.24 8.75
CA GLY A 168 -18.63 3.38 8.45
C GLY A 168 -18.43 1.95 8.95
N SER A 169 -19.54 1.24 9.16
CA SER A 169 -19.52 -0.16 9.58
C SER A 169 -18.99 -1.08 8.47
N PRO A 170 -18.45 -2.27 8.82
CA PRO A 170 -18.07 -3.28 7.83
C PRO A 170 -19.20 -3.62 6.85
N SER A 171 -20.44 -3.67 7.33
CA SER A 171 -21.64 -3.93 6.50
C SER A 171 -21.91 -2.82 5.50
N GLU A 172 -21.85 -1.55 5.92
CA GLU A 172 -22.02 -0.41 5.01
C GLU A 172 -20.93 -0.38 3.94
N LEU A 173 -19.67 -0.60 4.35
CA LEU A 173 -18.53 -0.65 3.44
C LEU A 173 -18.66 -1.80 2.44
N PHE A 174 -19.05 -2.99 2.89
CA PHE A 174 -19.29 -4.14 2.01
C PHE A 174 -20.41 -3.87 1.01
N ASN A 175 -21.51 -3.26 1.44
CA ASN A 175 -22.64 -2.98 0.57
C ASN A 175 -22.30 -1.96 -0.53
N ALA A 176 -21.36 -1.05 -0.27
CA ALA A 176 -20.83 -0.11 -1.23
C ALA A 176 -19.91 -0.74 -2.29
N LEU A 177 -19.46 -1.99 -2.11
CA LEU A 177 -18.73 -2.72 -3.15
C LEU A 177 -19.65 -3.09 -4.33
N SER A 178 -19.01 -3.29 -5.49
CA SER A 178 -19.66 -3.75 -6.71
C SER A 178 -20.30 -5.12 -6.53
N ILE A 179 -21.33 -5.41 -7.33
CA ILE A 179 -22.00 -6.71 -7.33
C ILE A 179 -21.01 -7.84 -7.66
N GLN A 180 -20.09 -7.59 -8.59
CA GLN A 180 -19.06 -8.54 -9.00
C GLN A 180 -18.17 -8.95 -7.80
N LEU A 181 -17.67 -7.98 -7.04
CA LEU A 181 -16.84 -8.27 -5.86
C LEU A 181 -17.64 -8.95 -4.75
N LYS A 182 -18.88 -8.50 -4.49
CA LYS A 182 -19.75 -9.12 -3.47
C LYS A 182 -20.06 -10.58 -3.78
N ASN A 183 -20.28 -10.92 -5.06
CA ASN A 183 -20.63 -12.28 -5.50
C ASN A 183 -19.41 -13.18 -5.75
N SER A 184 -18.19 -12.63 -5.73
CA SER A 184 -16.98 -13.44 -5.82
C SER A 184 -16.84 -14.38 -4.62
N LYS A 185 -16.07 -15.48 -4.76
CA LYS A 185 -15.78 -16.42 -3.64
C LYS A 185 -15.27 -15.69 -2.38
N ARG A 186 -14.39 -14.68 -2.56
CA ARG A 186 -13.86 -13.84 -1.47
C ARG A 186 -14.91 -12.91 -0.88
N GLY A 187 -15.81 -12.36 -1.70
CA GLY A 187 -16.91 -11.50 -1.26
C GLY A 187 -17.91 -12.22 -0.38
N VAL A 188 -18.32 -13.43 -0.80
CA VAL A 188 -19.21 -14.29 -0.01
C VAL A 188 -18.57 -14.65 1.33
N ALA A 189 -17.28 -15.03 1.32
CA ALA A 189 -16.55 -15.33 2.56
C ALA A 189 -16.44 -14.10 3.48
N LEU A 190 -16.17 -12.91 2.91
CA LEU A 190 -16.12 -11.67 3.66
C LEU A 190 -17.47 -11.33 4.29
N LYS A 191 -18.58 -11.46 3.54
CA LYS A 191 -19.93 -11.24 4.05
C LYS A 191 -20.26 -12.13 5.23
N LYS A 192 -19.94 -13.43 5.14
CA LYS A 192 -20.14 -14.37 6.25
C LYS A 192 -19.41 -13.92 7.51
N ARG A 193 -18.14 -13.51 7.39
CA ARG A 193 -17.34 -13.00 8.51
C ARG A 193 -17.91 -11.70 9.09
N ILE A 194 -18.44 -10.81 8.26
CA ILE A 194 -19.14 -9.60 8.72
C ILE A 194 -20.34 -10.00 9.57
N ASP A 195 -21.21 -10.88 9.04
CA ASP A 195 -22.44 -11.30 9.71
C ASP A 195 -22.18 -12.00 11.05
N GLU A 196 -21.11 -12.80 11.14
CA GLU A 196 -20.68 -13.43 12.39
C GLU A 196 -20.22 -12.38 13.41
N LYS A 197 -19.51 -11.34 12.97
CA LYS A 197 -18.90 -10.34 13.86
C LYS A 197 -19.87 -9.24 14.28
N THR A 198 -20.91 -8.97 13.49
CA THR A 198 -21.95 -7.97 13.81
C THR A 198 -23.13 -8.55 14.59
N LYS A 199 -23.16 -9.87 14.79
CA LYS A 199 -24.08 -10.55 15.73
C LYS A 199 -23.61 -10.48 17.19
N LEU A 200 -22.39 -9.98 17.42
CA LEU A 200 -21.88 -9.58 18.73
C LEU A 200 -22.49 -8.24 19.16
#